data_AF-A0A8C4RYN5-F1
#
_entry.id   AF-A0A8C4RYN5-F1
#
_cell.length_a   1.000
_cell.length_b   1.000
_cell.length_c   1.000
_cell.angle_alpha   90.00
_cell.angle_beta   90.00
_cell.angle_gamma   90.00
#
_symmetry.space_group_name_H-M   'P 1'
#
loop_
_entity.id
_entity.type
_entity.pdbx_description
1 polymer ?
#
loop_
_entity_poly.entity_id
_entity_poly.type
_entity_poly.pdbx_seq_one_letter_code
_entity_poly.pdbx_strand_id
1 'polypeptide(L)'
;CNVWPLCSSLKLEPKEVTAVINMKGIKGTIIFSQTSPFESTELKVSLSNLRNSVGPYHVHQFPVPPKKSSNEDICSNDNSFSYPTGPGATHDRYEIGDLSGKHGSLKDKDWFSSVYIDWNLPLFGRNSIVGRSVVIHLPNGTRLACGSIAKSLFL
;
A
#
# COMPACT_ATOMS: atom_id res chain seq x y z
N CYS A 1 -8.39 -9.74 -38.54
CA CYS A 1 -8.33 -8.27 -38.55
C CYS A 1 -8.24 -7.78 -39.98
N ASN A 2 -9.35 -7.40 -40.61
CA ASN A 2 -9.39 -6.82 -41.96
C ASN A 2 -10.68 -6.01 -42.13
N VAL A 3 -10.91 -4.97 -41.31
CA VAL A 3 -11.71 -3.78 -41.66
C VAL A 3 -11.69 -2.76 -40.51
N TRP A 4 -11.50 -1.47 -40.86
CA TRP A 4 -11.67 -0.20 -40.10
C TRP A 4 -10.41 0.43 -39.45
N PRO A 5 -10.10 1.71 -39.76
CA PRO A 5 -8.90 2.38 -39.25
C PRO A 5 -9.24 3.07 -37.94
N LEU A 6 -9.33 2.36 -36.81
CA LEU A 6 -9.39 3.00 -35.47
C LEU A 6 -9.08 2.05 -34.30
N CYS A 7 -8.42 0.91 -34.56
CA CYS A 7 -7.86 0.09 -33.47
C CYS A 7 -6.35 0.36 -33.35
N SER A 8 -5.98 1.58 -32.94
CA SER A 8 -4.65 1.77 -32.37
C SER A 8 -4.66 1.10 -31.00
N SER A 9 -3.81 0.11 -30.77
CA SER A 9 -3.59 -0.40 -29.42
C SER A 9 -3.15 0.77 -28.54
N LEU A 10 -3.98 1.17 -27.59
CA LEU A 10 -3.59 2.15 -26.59
C LEU A 10 -2.44 1.52 -25.80
N LYS A 11 -1.22 1.98 -26.05
CA LYS A 11 -0.04 1.50 -25.32
C LYS A 11 -0.10 2.09 -23.91
N LEU A 12 -0.67 1.32 -22.99
CA LEU A 12 -0.71 1.66 -21.58
C LEU A 12 0.61 1.23 -20.95
N GLU A 13 1.28 2.18 -20.31
CA GLU A 13 2.52 1.91 -19.59
C GLU A 13 2.18 1.33 -18.20
N PRO A 14 2.69 0.14 -17.86
CA PRO A 14 2.52 -0.45 -16.53
C PRO A 14 3.03 0.48 -15.43
N LYS A 15 2.40 0.42 -14.26
CA LYS A 15 2.86 1.12 -13.07
C LYS A 15 3.40 0.13 -12.06
N GLU A 16 4.64 0.34 -11.65
CA GLU A 16 5.23 -0.28 -10.47
C GLU A 16 5.69 0.82 -9.52
N VAL A 17 5.26 0.74 -8.27
CA VAL A 17 5.61 1.69 -7.21
C VAL A 17 5.93 0.95 -5.93
N THR A 18 6.72 1.57 -5.07
CA THR A 18 7.23 0.96 -3.84
C THR A 18 7.01 1.90 -2.66
N ALA A 19 6.58 1.34 -1.53
CA ALA A 19 6.73 1.95 -0.23
C ALA A 19 7.90 1.29 0.50
N VAL A 20 8.95 2.06 0.78
CA VAL A 20 10.10 1.61 1.58
C VAL A 20 9.82 1.92 3.04
N ILE A 21 9.89 0.89 3.89
CA ILE A 21 9.74 1.01 5.34
C ILE A 21 11.13 0.91 5.96
N ASN A 22 11.57 1.97 6.63
CA ASN A 22 12.82 2.01 7.37
C ASN A 22 12.68 2.95 8.58
N MET A 23 11.90 2.52 9.59
CA MET A 23 11.57 3.32 10.76
C MET A 23 11.50 2.46 12.01
N LYS A 24 11.99 3.00 13.14
CA LYS A 24 11.93 2.34 14.46
C LYS A 24 12.47 0.90 14.46
N GLY A 25 13.41 0.61 13.56
CA GLY A 25 14.02 -0.71 13.37
C GLY A 25 13.32 -1.61 12.36
N ILE A 26 12.05 -1.37 12.02
CA ILE A 26 11.34 -2.13 10.98
C ILE A 26 11.96 -1.80 9.64
N LYS A 27 12.25 -2.85 8.85
CA LYS A 27 12.84 -2.73 7.52
C LYS A 27 12.08 -3.58 6.51
N GLY A 28 11.89 -3.04 5.31
CA GLY A 28 11.35 -3.79 4.19
C GLY A 28 10.72 -2.93 3.13
N THR A 29 10.03 -3.57 2.20
CA THR A 29 9.40 -2.93 1.06
C THR A 29 8.02 -3.51 0.81
N ILE A 30 7.13 -2.65 0.33
CA ILE A 30 5.83 -3.04 -0.20
C ILE A 30 5.76 -2.56 -1.64
N ILE A 31 5.70 -3.50 -2.58
CA ILE A 31 5.69 -3.23 -4.02
C ILE A 31 4.27 -3.42 -4.53
N PHE A 32 3.81 -2.46 -5.33
CA PHE A 32 2.52 -2.48 -6.00
C PHE A 32 2.75 -2.43 -7.50
N SER A 33 2.17 -3.37 -8.24
CA SER A 33 2.29 -3.45 -9.70
C SER A 33 0.93 -3.59 -10.36
N GLN A 34 0.66 -2.78 -11.38
CA GLN A 34 -0.58 -2.82 -12.15
C GLN A 34 -0.26 -2.57 -13.63
N THR A 35 -0.60 -3.54 -14.47
CA THR A 35 -0.28 -3.53 -15.92
C THR A 35 -1.12 -2.53 -16.70
N SER A 36 -2.36 -2.28 -16.28
CA SER A 36 -3.25 -1.29 -16.88
C SER A 36 -4.33 -0.81 -15.89
N PRO A 37 -5.07 0.28 -16.17
CA PRO A 37 -6.18 0.74 -15.33
C PRO A 37 -7.32 -0.28 -15.16
N PHE A 38 -7.38 -1.31 -16.01
CA PHE A 38 -8.44 -2.32 -16.02
C PHE A 38 -8.04 -3.63 -15.33
N GLU A 39 -6.77 -3.75 -14.94
CA GLU A 39 -6.21 -4.94 -14.34
C GLU A 39 -6.16 -4.82 -12.82
N SER A 40 -6.06 -5.94 -12.12
CA SER A 40 -5.86 -5.95 -10.68
C SER A 40 -4.46 -5.46 -10.30
N THR A 41 -4.28 -5.03 -9.05
CA THR A 41 -2.97 -4.65 -8.51
C THR A 41 -2.35 -5.83 -7.79
N GLU A 42 -1.16 -6.24 -8.21
CA GLU A 42 -0.31 -7.18 -7.48
C GLU A 42 0.41 -6.44 -6.35
N LEU A 43 0.29 -6.97 -5.14
CA LEU A 43 0.89 -6.45 -3.92
C LEU A 43 1.93 -7.46 -3.41
N LYS A 44 3.19 -7.06 -3.34
CA LYS A 44 4.27 -7.85 -2.73
C LYS A 44 4.73 -7.19 -1.45
N VAL A 45 4.49 -7.84 -0.31
CA VAL A 45 4.91 -7.37 1.01
C VAL A 45 6.15 -8.13 1.43
N SER A 46 7.20 -7.43 1.87
CA SER A 46 8.36 -8.03 2.51
C SER A 46 8.81 -7.13 3.66
N LEU A 47 8.65 -7.59 4.89
CA LEU A 47 8.95 -6.83 6.12
C LEU A 47 9.69 -7.70 7.13
N SER A 48 10.56 -7.07 7.91
CA SER A 48 11.42 -7.72 8.90
C SER A 48 11.54 -6.89 10.17
N ASN A 49 11.94 -7.55 11.27
CA ASN A 49 12.09 -6.96 12.59
C ASN A 49 10.78 -6.30 13.09
N LEU A 50 9.67 -7.01 12.89
CA LEU A 50 8.33 -6.65 13.35
C LEU A 50 8.15 -6.91 14.87
N ARG A 51 9.02 -7.75 15.46
CA ARG A 51 9.11 -8.01 16.90
C ARG A 51 7.81 -8.50 17.54
N ASN A 52 6.92 -9.11 16.75
CA ASN A 52 5.58 -9.51 17.19
C ASN A 52 4.78 -8.35 17.81
N SER A 53 5.12 -7.10 17.46
CA SER A 53 4.67 -5.90 18.16
C SER A 53 3.69 -5.06 17.36
N VAL A 54 3.54 -5.35 16.07
CA VAL A 54 2.66 -4.63 15.15
C VAL A 54 1.35 -5.37 14.92
N GLY A 55 0.36 -4.69 14.37
CA GLY A 55 -0.92 -5.27 13.98
C GLY A 55 -1.31 -4.81 12.58
N PRO A 56 -2.27 -3.87 12.46
CA PRO A 56 -2.77 -3.47 11.17
C PRO A 56 -1.79 -2.57 10.40
N TYR A 57 -1.91 -2.62 9.09
CA TYR A 57 -1.23 -1.78 8.13
C TYR A 57 -2.19 -1.45 7.00
N HIS A 58 -2.16 -0.20 6.54
CA HIS A 58 -3.06 0.31 5.50
C HIS A 58 -2.47 1.54 4.80
N VAL A 59 -3.08 1.93 3.68
CA VAL A 59 -2.70 3.12 2.92
C VAL A 59 -3.42 4.36 3.47
N HIS A 60 -2.67 5.38 3.84
CA HIS A 60 -3.18 6.71 4.19
C HIS A 60 -3.35 7.60 2.96
N GLN A 61 -4.18 8.64 3.02
CA GLN A 61 -4.47 9.53 1.89
C GLN A 61 -3.26 10.36 1.39
N PHE A 62 -2.32 10.68 2.26
CA PHE A 62 -1.21 11.61 1.97
C PHE A 62 0.15 10.91 1.98
N PRO A 63 1.17 11.47 1.29
CA PRO A 63 2.53 10.97 1.42
C PRO A 63 3.09 11.26 2.81
N VAL A 64 4.16 10.53 3.17
CA VAL A 64 4.96 10.84 4.36
C VAL A 64 5.63 12.20 4.14
N PRO A 65 5.47 13.17 5.05
CA PRO A 65 6.09 14.46 4.94
C PRO A 65 7.62 14.34 5.10
N PRO A 66 8.41 15.27 4.54
CA PRO A 66 9.84 15.29 4.77
C PRO A 66 10.11 15.46 6.26
N LYS A 67 11.00 14.63 6.80
CA LYS A 67 11.39 14.67 8.21
C LYS A 67 12.18 15.95 8.50
N LYS A 68 11.66 16.84 9.34
CA LYS A 68 12.31 18.10 9.72
C LYS A 68 13.18 17.96 10.96
N SER A 69 12.86 17.01 11.85
CA SER A 69 13.66 16.73 13.05
C SER A 69 13.68 15.24 13.40
N SER A 70 14.64 14.81 14.21
CA SER A 70 14.82 13.41 14.62
C SER A 70 13.59 12.81 15.34
N ASN A 71 12.86 13.65 16.09
CA ASN A 71 11.75 13.28 16.97
C ASN A 71 10.35 13.54 16.40
N GLU A 72 10.25 14.06 15.18
CA GLU A 72 8.97 14.32 14.53
C GLU A 72 8.25 13.01 14.19
N ASP A 73 6.98 12.89 14.61
CA ASP A 73 6.11 11.82 14.17
C ASP A 73 5.56 12.12 12.78
N ILE A 74 6.36 11.76 11.78
CA ILE A 74 6.01 11.94 10.36
C ILE A 74 4.89 11.02 9.89
N CYS A 75 4.53 9.99 10.65
CA CYS A 75 3.43 9.09 10.30
C CYS A 75 2.07 9.65 10.73
N SER A 76 2.04 10.77 11.46
CA SER A 76 0.81 11.33 12.03
C SER A 76 -0.07 12.13 11.06
N ASN A 77 0.26 12.18 9.76
CA ASN A 77 -0.62 12.77 8.77
C ASN A 77 -1.94 12.01 8.74
N ASP A 78 -2.95 12.65 9.33
CA ASP A 78 -4.25 12.07 9.56
C ASP A 78 -5.07 12.13 8.29
N ASN A 79 -5.68 10.99 7.99
CA ASN A 79 -6.84 10.77 7.14
C ASN A 79 -7.15 9.28 7.28
N SER A 80 -7.25 8.85 8.55
CA SER A 80 -7.70 7.50 8.86
C SER A 80 -9.13 7.40 8.39
N PHE A 81 -9.34 6.46 7.53
CA PHE A 81 -10.62 6.20 6.95
C PHE A 81 -11.27 5.13 7.82
N SER A 82 -12.30 5.50 8.57
CA SER A 82 -13.00 4.59 9.48
C SER A 82 -13.97 3.72 8.69
N TYR A 83 -13.78 2.39 8.67
CA TYR A 83 -14.65 1.52 7.89
C TYR A 83 -15.11 0.25 8.62
N PRO A 84 -16.40 -0.10 8.51
CA PRO A 84 -16.93 -1.36 8.99
C PRO A 84 -16.79 -2.45 7.92
N THR A 85 -16.22 -3.60 8.26
CA THR A 85 -16.40 -4.85 7.47
C THR A 85 -16.21 -6.10 8.32
N GLY A 86 -17.08 -7.09 8.12
CA GLY A 86 -16.95 -8.46 8.65
C GLY A 86 -16.14 -9.37 7.72
N PRO A 87 -15.59 -10.49 8.24
CA PRO A 87 -14.70 -11.37 7.47
C PRO A 87 -15.40 -12.01 6.26
N GLY A 88 -14.66 -12.16 5.14
CA GLY A 88 -15.11 -12.93 3.96
C GLY A 88 -15.83 -12.12 2.88
N ALA A 89 -15.71 -10.80 2.86
CA ALA A 89 -16.30 -9.94 1.84
C ALA A 89 -15.43 -9.84 0.57
N THR A 90 -16.00 -9.37 -0.54
CA THR A 90 -15.27 -9.05 -1.78
C THR A 90 -14.45 -7.75 -1.62
N HIS A 91 -13.35 -7.57 -2.35
CA HIS A 91 -12.41 -6.45 -2.17
C HIS A 91 -13.03 -5.05 -2.31
N ASP A 92 -14.12 -4.91 -3.07
CA ASP A 92 -14.88 -3.67 -3.26
C ASP A 92 -15.68 -3.24 -2.02
N ARG A 93 -15.92 -4.17 -1.08
CA ARG A 93 -16.59 -3.87 0.20
C ARG A 93 -15.63 -3.34 1.26
N TYR A 94 -14.34 -3.52 1.04
CA TYR A 94 -13.30 -2.92 1.86
C TYR A 94 -12.89 -1.57 1.27
N GLU A 95 -12.40 -0.70 2.13
CA GLU A 95 -11.81 0.53 1.68
C GLU A 95 -10.62 0.32 0.73
N ILE A 96 -10.45 1.22 -0.22
CA ILE A 96 -9.19 1.45 -0.93
C ILE A 96 -8.09 1.76 0.08
N GLY A 97 -7.22 0.79 0.32
CA GLY A 97 -6.07 0.94 1.20
C GLY A 97 -6.10 0.07 2.45
N ASP A 98 -7.23 -0.56 2.80
CA ASP A 98 -7.29 -1.50 3.92
C ASP A 98 -6.61 -2.83 3.58
N LEU A 99 -5.29 -2.88 3.76
CA LEU A 99 -4.49 -4.06 3.44
C LEU A 99 -4.70 -5.17 4.47
N SER A 100 -4.87 -4.83 5.75
CA SER A 100 -5.04 -5.83 6.81
C SER A 100 -6.41 -6.50 6.80
N GLY A 101 -7.47 -5.75 6.52
CA GLY A 101 -8.82 -6.30 6.40
C GLY A 101 -8.96 -7.25 5.21
N LYS A 102 -8.28 -6.95 4.09
CA LYS A 102 -8.31 -7.78 2.88
C LYS A 102 -7.34 -8.96 2.92
N HIS A 103 -6.09 -8.73 3.33
CA HIS A 103 -4.97 -9.66 3.14
C HIS A 103 -4.43 -10.25 4.45
N GLY A 104 -4.99 -9.86 5.59
CA GLY A 104 -4.58 -10.30 6.92
C GLY A 104 -3.60 -9.35 7.60
N SER A 105 -3.60 -9.39 8.93
CA SER A 105 -2.79 -8.51 9.81
C SER A 105 -1.33 -9.00 9.95
N LEU A 106 -0.44 -8.09 10.36
CA LEU A 106 0.96 -8.40 10.70
C LEU A 106 1.13 -8.90 12.14
N LYS A 107 0.03 -9.09 12.87
CA LYS A 107 0.01 -9.54 14.26
C LYS A 107 0.80 -10.84 14.46
N ASP A 108 1.57 -10.90 15.54
CA ASP A 108 2.34 -12.07 15.98
C ASP A 108 3.39 -12.55 14.95
N LYS A 109 3.91 -11.61 14.15
CA LYS A 109 4.99 -11.87 13.18
C LYS A 109 6.24 -11.07 13.54
N ASP A 110 7.41 -11.68 13.34
CA ASP A 110 8.70 -10.98 13.35
C ASP A 110 9.21 -10.70 11.93
N TRP A 111 8.93 -11.62 11.01
CA TRP A 111 9.17 -11.50 9.58
C TRP A 111 7.90 -11.83 8.80
N PHE A 112 7.67 -11.14 7.69
CA PHE A 112 6.51 -11.35 6.86
C PHE A 112 6.83 -11.14 5.38
N SER A 113 6.50 -12.13 4.56
CA SER A 113 6.59 -12.04 3.11
C SER A 113 5.37 -12.71 2.48
N SER A 114 4.68 -12.01 1.60
CA SER A 114 3.48 -12.52 0.92
C SER A 114 3.20 -11.75 -0.36
N VAL A 115 2.48 -12.39 -1.28
CA VAL A 115 2.03 -11.81 -2.55
C VAL A 115 0.51 -11.92 -2.61
N TYR A 116 -0.14 -10.83 -2.96
CA TYR A 116 -1.59 -10.72 -3.05
C TYR A 116 -2.02 -10.08 -4.36
N ILE A 117 -3.25 -10.35 -4.75
CA ILE A 117 -3.95 -9.64 -5.83
C ILE A 117 -5.07 -8.82 -5.18
N ASP A 118 -5.10 -7.52 -5.45
CA ASP A 118 -6.14 -6.61 -4.95
C ASP A 118 -6.89 -5.96 -6.12
N TRP A 119 -8.21 -6.11 -6.11
CA TRP A 119 -9.11 -5.62 -7.16
C TRP A 119 -9.61 -4.19 -6.88
N ASN A 120 -9.32 -3.67 -5.68
CA ASN A 120 -9.77 -2.36 -5.21
C ASN A 120 -8.61 -1.57 -4.59
N LEU A 121 -7.45 -1.60 -5.24
CA LEU A 121 -6.23 -0.87 -4.85
C LEU A 121 -5.55 -0.21 -6.06
N PRO A 122 -6.25 0.70 -6.76
CA PRO A 122 -5.81 1.18 -8.06
C PRO A 122 -4.50 2.00 -8.00
N LEU A 123 -3.64 1.85 -9.00
CA LEU A 123 -2.49 2.71 -9.30
C LEU A 123 -2.81 3.78 -10.36
N PHE A 124 -3.97 3.69 -11.02
CA PHE A 124 -4.46 4.65 -12.00
C PHE A 124 -5.73 5.38 -11.55
N GLY A 125 -6.08 6.45 -12.25
CA GLY A 125 -7.30 7.21 -12.02
C GLY A 125 -7.30 8.05 -10.72
N ARG A 126 -8.47 8.61 -10.41
CA ARG A 126 -8.66 9.56 -9.30
C ARG A 126 -8.38 8.96 -7.92
N ASN A 127 -8.67 7.67 -7.76
CA ASN A 127 -8.50 6.97 -6.48
C ASN A 127 -7.14 6.31 -6.34
N SER A 128 -6.18 6.61 -7.23
CA SER A 128 -4.84 6.03 -7.21
C SER A 128 -4.16 6.15 -5.84
N ILE A 129 -3.48 5.09 -5.41
CA ILE A 129 -2.62 5.08 -4.23
C ILE A 129 -1.20 5.59 -4.50
N VAL A 130 -0.86 5.94 -5.74
CA VAL A 130 0.45 6.54 -6.06
C VAL A 130 0.53 7.93 -5.43
N GLY A 131 1.63 8.22 -4.73
CA GLY A 131 1.82 9.47 -3.98
C GLY A 131 1.17 9.49 -2.59
N ARG A 132 0.58 8.37 -2.16
CA ARG A 132 0.08 8.15 -0.80
C ARG A 132 1.16 7.54 0.10
N SER A 133 0.81 7.05 1.28
CA SER A 133 1.75 6.30 2.14
C SER A 133 1.14 5.05 2.73
N VAL A 134 1.94 4.01 2.96
CA VAL A 134 1.57 2.89 3.83
C VAL A 134 1.94 3.25 5.27
N VAL A 135 1.07 2.94 6.22
CA VAL A 135 1.31 3.08 7.67
C VAL A 135 1.13 1.73 8.34
N ILE A 136 2.03 1.40 9.26
CA ILE A 136 2.02 0.20 10.11
C ILE A 136 1.74 0.65 11.54
N HIS A 137 0.78 0.00 12.19
CA HIS A 137 0.34 0.35 13.53
C HIS A 137 0.73 -0.71 14.55
N LEU A 138 0.92 -0.27 15.80
CA LEU A 138 0.80 -1.12 16.97
C LEU A 138 -0.65 -1.60 17.13
N PRO A 139 -0.90 -2.71 17.85
CA PRO A 139 -2.25 -3.22 18.12
C PRO A 139 -3.19 -2.21 18.79
N ASN A 140 -2.66 -1.23 19.52
CA ASN A 140 -3.45 -0.16 20.15
C ASN A 140 -3.80 1.01 19.20
N GLY A 141 -3.49 0.90 17.91
CA GLY A 141 -3.75 1.92 16.89
C GLY A 141 -2.64 2.96 16.73
N THR A 142 -1.61 2.96 17.58
CA THR A 142 -0.48 3.90 17.46
C THR A 142 0.30 3.65 16.18
N ARG A 143 0.59 4.71 15.43
CA ARG A 143 1.36 4.66 14.18
C ARG A 143 2.84 4.43 14.51
N LEU A 144 3.43 3.35 14.00
CA LEU A 144 4.79 2.95 14.33
C LEU A 144 5.79 3.25 13.23
N ALA A 145 5.41 2.96 11.98
CA ALA A 145 6.27 3.12 10.81
C ALA A 145 5.43 3.45 9.58
N CYS A 146 6.01 4.18 8.64
CA CYS A 146 5.33 4.54 7.40
C CYS A 146 6.32 4.70 6.25
N GLY A 147 5.80 4.70 5.02
CA GLY A 147 6.59 4.95 3.81
C GLY A 147 5.72 5.43 2.65
N SER A 148 6.18 6.46 1.94
CA SER A 148 5.49 6.99 0.76
C SER A 148 5.53 5.99 -0.39
N ILE A 149 4.42 5.89 -1.12
CA ILE A 149 4.26 5.04 -2.31
C ILE A 149 4.67 5.86 -3.52
N ALA A 150 5.86 5.59 -4.05
CA ALA A 150 6.41 6.29 -5.20
C ALA A 150 7.12 5.33 -6.15
N LYS A 151 7.45 5.78 -7.37
CA LYS A 151 8.35 5.01 -8.22
C LYS A 151 9.68 4.82 -7.49
N SER A 152 10.16 3.58 -7.45
CA SER A 152 11.52 3.32 -6.98
C SER A 152 12.50 3.93 -7.99
N LEU A 153 13.08 5.08 -7.63
CA LEU A 153 14.23 5.61 -8.33
C LEU A 153 15.44 4.86 -7.77
N PHE A 154 15.84 3.77 -8.43
CA PHE A 154 17.20 3.28 -8.26
C PHE A 154 18.12 4.42 -8.76
N LEU A 155 18.76 5.14 -7.84
CA LEU A 155 19.94 5.95 -8.11
C LEU A 155 21.17 5.08 -7.92
#